data_AF-A0A3S1EIA4-F1
#
_entry.id   AF-A0A3S1EIA4-F1
#
_cell.length_a   1.000
_cell.length_b   1.000
_cell.length_c   1.000
_cell.angle_alpha   90.00
_cell.angle_beta   90.00
_cell.angle_gamma   90.00
#
_symmetry.space_group_name_H-M   'P 1'
#
loop_
_entity.id
_entity.type
_entity.pdbx_description
1 polymer ?
#
loop_
_entity_poly.entity_id
_entity_poly.type
_entity_poly.pdbx_seq_one_letter_code
_entity_poly.pdbx_strand_id
1 'polypeptide(L)'
;NKGDGIFLSHAERYEVTQEFLRIYKRVLSGETVEHEGKHFRIEDGRLLFPPVQTPYPPLYFGGSSDAGSTVAAQEIDKYLTWGEPPADVERKLDGMRELAQKAGRKLSFGIRLHVIVRETTEEAWAAADRLISRLDDATIASAQKVFARMDSVGQARMSALHGGNRAKLEIAPN
;
A
#
# COMPACT_ATOMS: atom_id res chain seq x y z
N ASN A 1 -8.70 -6.07 11.44
CA ASN A 1 -8.54 -7.51 11.18
C ASN A 1 -9.30 -8.37 12.19
N LYS A 2 -9.05 -8.30 13.51
CA LYS A 2 -9.90 -9.06 14.47
C LYS A 2 -11.39 -8.69 14.40
N GLY A 3 -11.70 -7.41 14.15
CA GLY A 3 -13.08 -6.94 13.95
C GLY A 3 -13.73 -7.41 12.65
N ASP A 4 -12.95 -7.91 11.69
CA ASP A 4 -13.44 -8.38 10.38
C ASP A 4 -13.71 -9.90 10.38
N GLY A 5 -13.52 -10.57 11.52
CA GLY A 5 -13.69 -12.02 11.66
C GLY A 5 -12.55 -12.87 11.10
N ILE A 6 -11.45 -12.24 10.63
CA ILE A 6 -10.29 -12.92 10.06
C ILE A 6 -9.16 -12.96 11.08
N PHE A 7 -8.78 -14.18 11.50
CA PHE A 7 -7.82 -14.44 12.58
C PHE A 7 -6.47 -14.97 12.09
N LEU A 8 -6.06 -14.57 10.88
CA LEU A 8 -4.77 -14.93 10.30
C LEU A 8 -3.63 -14.11 10.91
N SER A 9 -2.48 -14.75 11.09
CA SER A 9 -1.22 -14.07 11.42
C SER A 9 -0.79 -13.09 10.31
N HIS A 10 0.16 -12.21 10.61
CA HIS A 10 0.68 -11.26 9.62
C HIS A 10 1.19 -11.95 8.35
N ALA A 11 1.92 -13.06 8.50
CA ALA A 11 2.45 -13.83 7.39
C ALA A 11 1.34 -14.50 6.58
N GLU A 12 0.40 -15.17 7.24
CA GLU A 12 -0.71 -15.87 6.57
C GLU A 12 -1.59 -14.93 5.75
N ARG A 13 -1.77 -13.68 6.19
CA ARG A 13 -2.49 -12.67 5.39
C ARG A 13 -1.84 -12.44 4.02
N TYR A 14 -0.51 -12.44 3.94
CA TYR A 14 0.21 -12.27 2.68
C TYR A 14 0.24 -13.56 1.86
N GLU A 15 0.24 -14.74 2.49
CA GLU A 15 0.03 -16.00 1.77
C GLU A 15 -1.35 -16.03 1.08
N VAL A 16 -2.42 -15.70 1.81
CA VAL A 16 -3.77 -15.60 1.25
C VAL A 16 -3.82 -14.57 0.12
N THR A 17 -3.21 -13.41 0.33
CA THR A 17 -3.18 -12.33 -0.68
C THR A 17 -2.50 -12.81 -1.95
N GLN A 18 -1.35 -13.47 -1.84
CA GLN A 18 -0.62 -13.99 -2.98
C GLN A 18 -1.42 -15.06 -3.73
N GLU A 19 -1.96 -16.05 -3.01
CA GLU A 19 -2.76 -17.11 -3.60
C GLU A 19 -3.97 -16.55 -4.34
N PHE A 20 -4.69 -15.61 -3.70
CA PHE A 20 -5.81 -14.89 -4.31
C PHE A 20 -5.40 -14.15 -5.58
N LEU A 21 -4.32 -13.35 -5.56
CA LEU A 21 -3.91 -12.56 -6.72
C LEU A 21 -3.52 -13.44 -7.92
N ARG A 22 -2.91 -14.61 -7.68
CA ARG A 22 -2.60 -15.58 -8.74
C ARG A 22 -3.86 -16.11 -9.40
N ILE A 23 -4.82 -16.57 -8.59
CA ILE A 23 -6.12 -17.06 -9.07
C ILE A 23 -6.84 -15.94 -9.82
N TYR A 24 -6.92 -14.76 -9.21
CA TYR A 24 -7.67 -13.62 -9.73
C TYR A 24 -7.17 -13.18 -11.10
N LYS A 25 -5.84 -13.09 -11.30
CA LYS A 25 -5.26 -12.78 -12.62
C LYS A 25 -5.60 -13.82 -13.67
N ARG A 26 -5.56 -15.12 -13.34
CA ARG A 26 -5.90 -16.21 -14.26
C ARG A 26 -7.35 -16.11 -14.69
N VAL A 27 -8.25 -15.96 -13.73
CA VAL A 27 -9.70 -15.77 -13.97
C VAL A 27 -9.95 -14.53 -14.82
N LEU A 28 -9.31 -13.39 -14.51
CA LEU A 28 -9.43 -12.16 -15.30
C LEU A 28 -8.87 -12.28 -16.72
N SER A 29 -7.88 -13.15 -16.92
CA SER A 29 -7.30 -13.44 -18.24
C SER A 29 -8.18 -14.37 -19.09
N GLY A 30 -9.35 -14.76 -18.58
CA GLY A 30 -10.30 -15.63 -19.28
C GLY A 30 -10.06 -17.12 -19.10
N GLU A 31 -9.19 -17.53 -18.16
CA GLU A 31 -9.01 -18.94 -17.85
C GLU A 31 -10.23 -19.50 -17.09
N THR A 32 -10.57 -20.76 -17.36
CA THR A 32 -11.31 -21.59 -16.40
C THR A 32 -10.31 -22.15 -15.40
N VAL A 33 -10.45 -21.74 -14.14
CA VAL A 33 -9.52 -22.06 -13.07
C VAL A 33 -10.07 -23.19 -12.21
N GLU A 34 -9.35 -24.31 -12.24
CA GLU A 34 -9.32 -25.31 -11.19
C GLU A 34 -8.12 -25.00 -10.28
N HIS A 35 -8.33 -24.98 -8.96
CA HIS A 35 -7.26 -24.66 -8.01
C HIS A 35 -7.51 -25.36 -6.66
N GLU A 36 -6.49 -26.02 -6.13
CA GLU A 36 -6.49 -26.58 -4.78
C GLU A 36 -5.19 -26.16 -4.09
N GLY A 37 -5.27 -25.12 -3.26
CA GLY A 37 -4.14 -24.57 -2.54
C GLY A 37 -4.38 -24.56 -1.03
N LYS A 38 -3.49 -23.86 -0.31
CA LYS A 38 -3.54 -23.82 1.16
C LYS A 38 -4.77 -23.07 1.66
N HIS A 39 -5.15 -22.00 0.96
CA HIS A 39 -6.20 -21.09 1.41
C HIS A 39 -7.45 -21.13 0.53
N PHE A 40 -7.34 -21.51 -0.74
CA PHE A 40 -8.48 -21.58 -1.66
C PHE A 40 -8.60 -22.96 -2.31
N ARG A 41 -9.85 -23.40 -2.47
CA ARG A 41 -10.24 -24.49 -3.36
C ARG A 41 -11.31 -23.98 -4.31
N ILE A 42 -11.10 -24.13 -5.61
CA ILE A 42 -11.94 -23.61 -6.69
C ILE A 42 -12.15 -24.72 -7.70
N GLU A 43 -13.42 -24.93 -8.05
CA GLU A 43 -13.89 -25.84 -9.08
C GLU A 43 -14.72 -25.02 -10.09
N ASP A 44 -14.46 -25.14 -11.40
CA ASP A 44 -15.05 -24.36 -12.52
C ASP A 44 -15.02 -22.82 -12.33
N GLY A 45 -13.91 -22.27 -11.83
CA GLY A 45 -13.78 -20.83 -11.59
C GLY A 45 -13.54 -20.03 -12.86
N ARG A 46 -14.55 -19.34 -13.40
CA ARG A 46 -14.43 -18.53 -14.62
C ARG A 46 -15.33 -17.30 -14.61
N LEU A 47 -15.01 -16.34 -15.47
CA LEU A 47 -15.89 -15.21 -15.75
C LEU A 47 -16.75 -15.49 -16.98
N LEU A 48 -18.06 -15.28 -16.85
CA LEU A 48 -18.99 -15.29 -17.99
C LEU A 48 -18.83 -14.03 -18.86
N PHE A 49 -18.34 -12.95 -18.26
CA PHE A 49 -18.12 -11.66 -18.92
C PHE A 49 -16.66 -11.23 -18.72
N PRO A 50 -15.82 -11.34 -19.76
CA PRO A 50 -14.41 -10.98 -19.65
C PRO A 50 -14.23 -9.46 -19.54
N PRO A 51 -13.14 -8.99 -18.89
CA PRO A 51 -12.82 -7.58 -18.86
C PRO A 51 -12.46 -7.04 -20.25
N VAL A 52 -12.64 -5.73 -20.45
CA VAL A 52 -12.28 -5.06 -21.72
C VAL A 52 -10.76 -5.00 -21.92
N GLN A 53 -9.99 -4.84 -20.83
CA GLN A 53 -8.54 -4.70 -20.89
C GLN A 53 -7.86 -6.07 -20.89
N THR A 54 -6.85 -6.22 -21.77
CA THR A 54 -6.04 -7.44 -21.88
C THR A 54 -4.59 -7.19 -21.39
N PRO A 55 -3.92 -8.22 -20.82
CA PRO A 55 -4.47 -9.53 -20.47
C PRO A 55 -5.48 -9.44 -19.31
N TYR A 56 -5.41 -8.40 -18.48
CA TYR A 56 -6.36 -8.08 -17.41
C TYR A 56 -6.24 -6.59 -17.05
N PRO A 57 -7.21 -5.99 -16.34
CA PRO A 57 -7.08 -4.63 -15.81
C PRO A 57 -5.88 -4.52 -14.85
N PRO A 58 -5.04 -3.48 -14.95
CA PRO A 58 -3.84 -3.34 -14.12
C PRO A 58 -4.11 -3.41 -12.61
N LEU A 59 -3.34 -4.23 -11.90
CA LEU A 59 -3.46 -4.46 -10.46
C LEU A 59 -2.44 -3.63 -9.68
N TYR A 60 -2.96 -2.85 -8.73
CA TYR A 60 -2.19 -1.89 -7.94
C TYR A 60 -2.18 -2.36 -6.50
N PHE A 61 -1.01 -2.33 -5.87
CA PHE A 61 -0.87 -2.76 -4.48
C PHE A 61 0.25 -2.01 -3.77
N GLY A 62 0.03 -1.79 -2.49
CA GLY A 62 1.02 -1.20 -1.59
C GLY A 62 1.27 -2.14 -0.42
N GLY A 63 2.44 -2.01 0.17
CA GLY A 63 2.87 -2.82 1.30
C GLY A 63 4.31 -2.47 1.63
N SER A 64 4.58 -2.15 2.89
CA SER A 64 5.92 -1.76 3.34
C SER A 64 6.60 -2.83 4.21
N SER A 65 5.94 -3.97 4.46
CA SER A 65 6.57 -5.13 5.09
C SER A 65 7.26 -6.00 4.05
N ASP A 66 8.26 -6.79 4.45
CA ASP A 66 9.02 -7.64 3.52
C ASP A 66 8.12 -8.65 2.78
N ALA A 67 7.16 -9.24 3.49
CA ALA A 67 6.16 -10.12 2.89
C ALA A 67 5.30 -9.36 1.87
N GLY A 68 4.83 -8.15 2.20
CA GLY A 68 4.05 -7.33 1.28
C GLY A 68 4.82 -6.88 0.05
N SER A 69 6.08 -6.49 0.22
CA SER A 69 6.99 -6.15 -0.88
C SER A 69 7.23 -7.35 -1.79
N THR A 70 7.39 -8.55 -1.23
CA THR A 70 7.57 -9.79 -2.01
C THR A 70 6.32 -10.11 -2.84
N VAL A 71 5.13 -10.10 -2.21
CA VAL A 71 3.86 -10.30 -2.93
C VAL A 71 3.69 -9.25 -4.02
N ALA A 72 3.98 -7.98 -3.71
CA ALA A 72 3.88 -6.92 -4.69
C ALA A 72 4.80 -7.19 -5.88
N ALA A 73 6.08 -7.44 -5.65
CA ALA A 73 7.04 -7.68 -6.72
C ALA A 73 6.67 -8.87 -7.62
N GLN A 74 6.10 -9.91 -7.04
CA GLN A 74 5.74 -11.12 -7.76
C GLN A 74 4.40 -11.03 -8.49
N GLU A 75 3.42 -10.29 -7.95
CA GLU A 75 2.04 -10.45 -8.42
C GLU A 75 1.40 -9.23 -9.12
N ILE A 76 1.83 -8.00 -8.84
CA ILE A 76 1.11 -6.79 -9.27
C ILE A 76 1.83 -6.03 -10.39
N ASP A 77 1.17 -5.04 -11.00
CA ASP A 77 1.71 -4.29 -12.13
C ASP A 77 2.21 -2.88 -11.73
N LYS A 78 1.60 -2.29 -10.70
CA LYS A 78 2.01 -1.00 -10.14
C LYS A 78 2.10 -0.98 -8.62
N TYR A 79 3.33 -0.81 -8.12
CA TYR A 79 3.58 -0.67 -6.69
C TYR A 79 3.25 0.76 -6.24
N LEU A 80 2.36 0.90 -5.26
CA LEU A 80 1.98 2.16 -4.66
C LEU A 80 2.70 2.37 -3.32
N THR A 81 3.42 3.49 -3.21
CA THR A 81 4.16 3.86 -1.99
C THR A 81 3.63 5.16 -1.38
N TRP A 82 3.95 5.36 -0.10
CA TRP A 82 3.59 6.57 0.65
C TRP A 82 4.57 7.70 0.39
N GLY A 83 4.14 8.93 0.69
CA GLY A 83 5.04 10.09 0.76
C GLY A 83 6.02 9.99 1.92
N GLU A 84 7.21 9.49 1.63
CA GLU A 84 8.39 9.49 2.51
C GLU A 84 9.45 10.45 1.94
N PRO A 85 10.51 10.80 2.71
CA PRO A 85 11.62 11.57 2.17
C PRO A 85 12.13 11.00 0.82
N PRO A 86 12.51 11.83 -0.17
CA PRO A 86 12.87 11.35 -1.50
C PRO A 86 13.95 10.25 -1.51
N ALA A 87 14.98 10.37 -0.67
CA ALA A 87 16.04 9.36 -0.54
C ALA A 87 15.54 8.01 0.03
N ASP A 88 14.52 8.04 0.89
CA ASP A 88 13.92 6.83 1.45
C ASP A 88 13.02 6.15 0.41
N VAL A 89 12.30 6.96 -0.37
CA VAL A 89 11.52 6.47 -1.51
C VAL A 89 12.44 5.83 -2.54
N GLU A 90 13.54 6.49 -2.93
CA GLU A 90 14.52 5.97 -3.89
C GLU A 90 15.03 4.58 -3.47
N ARG A 91 15.57 4.46 -2.24
CA ARG A 91 16.05 3.19 -1.70
C ARG A 91 14.99 2.09 -1.73
N LYS A 92 13.74 2.43 -1.44
CA LYS A 92 12.63 1.47 -1.47
C LYS A 92 12.30 1.04 -2.90
N LEU A 93 12.25 1.98 -3.84
CA LEU A 93 11.97 1.68 -5.23
C LEU A 93 13.06 0.80 -5.84
N ASP A 94 14.33 1.02 -5.50
CA ASP A 94 15.43 0.17 -5.93
C ASP A 94 15.30 -1.27 -5.41
N GLY A 95 15.02 -1.44 -4.12
CA GLY A 95 14.75 -2.77 -3.56
C GLY A 95 13.57 -3.48 -4.25
N MET A 96 12.51 -2.73 -4.59
CA MET A 96 11.36 -3.28 -5.35
C MET A 96 11.73 -3.66 -6.78
N ARG A 97 12.59 -2.89 -7.46
CA ARG A 97 13.10 -3.24 -8.80
C ARG A 97 13.90 -4.52 -8.76
N GLU A 98 14.79 -4.68 -7.76
CA GLU A 98 15.57 -5.90 -7.59
C GLU A 98 14.69 -7.13 -7.34
N LEU A 99 13.69 -7.02 -6.46
CA LEU A 99 12.74 -8.10 -6.19
C LEU A 99 11.96 -8.49 -7.45
N ALA A 100 11.48 -7.50 -8.22
CA ALA A 100 10.77 -7.75 -9.46
C ALA A 100 11.67 -8.42 -10.50
N GLN A 101 12.92 -7.97 -10.63
CA GLN A 101 13.89 -8.55 -11.55
C GLN A 101 14.20 -10.01 -11.19
N LYS A 102 14.37 -10.33 -9.90
CA LYS A 102 14.55 -11.71 -9.42
C LYS A 102 13.34 -12.60 -9.76
N ALA A 103 12.14 -12.02 -9.81
CA ALA A 103 10.92 -12.70 -10.25
C ALA A 103 10.73 -12.72 -11.78
N GLY A 104 11.67 -12.18 -12.57
CA GLY A 104 11.55 -12.08 -14.02
C GLY A 104 10.51 -11.07 -14.51
N ARG A 105 10.13 -10.10 -13.66
CA ARG A 105 9.07 -9.12 -13.93
C ARG A 105 9.61 -7.69 -13.94
N LYS A 106 8.82 -6.77 -14.48
CA LYS A 106 9.03 -5.32 -14.38
C LYS A 106 7.84 -4.72 -13.63
N LEU A 107 8.10 -3.71 -12.80
CA LEU A 107 7.10 -2.96 -12.07
C LEU A 107 7.05 -1.52 -12.55
N SER A 108 5.86 -0.95 -12.55
CA SER A 108 5.67 0.50 -12.52
C SER A 108 5.41 0.97 -11.08
N PHE A 109 5.58 2.27 -10.84
CA PHE A 109 5.48 2.85 -9.51
C PHE A 109 4.47 3.99 -9.47
N GLY A 110 3.83 4.17 -8.32
CA GLY A 110 3.02 5.34 -8.00
C GLY A 110 3.27 5.78 -6.57
N ILE A 111 3.07 7.07 -6.30
CA ILE A 111 3.22 7.64 -4.97
C ILE A 111 1.93 8.32 -4.55
N ARG A 112 1.52 8.10 -3.30
CA ARG A 112 0.37 8.77 -2.70
C ARG A 112 0.84 9.98 -1.90
N LEU A 113 0.53 11.18 -2.40
CA LEU A 113 0.79 12.46 -1.73
C LEU A 113 -0.51 13.23 -1.52
N HIS A 114 -0.63 13.91 -0.39
CA HIS A 114 -1.62 14.97 -0.20
C HIS A 114 -0.95 16.30 -0.58
N VAL A 115 -1.58 17.09 -1.44
CA VAL A 115 -0.96 18.31 -1.99
C VAL A 115 -1.81 19.51 -1.58
N ILE A 116 -1.18 20.50 -0.96
CA ILE A 116 -1.77 21.80 -0.62
C ILE A 116 -1.04 22.86 -1.44
N VAL A 117 -1.50 23.11 -2.66
CA VAL A 117 -0.91 24.11 -3.56
C VAL A 117 -1.62 25.47 -3.42
N ARG A 118 -0.86 26.56 -3.33
CA ARG A 118 -1.34 27.96 -3.27
C ARG A 118 -0.41 28.86 -4.11
N GLU A 119 -0.74 30.15 -4.22
CA GLU A 119 0.04 31.09 -5.03
C GLU A 119 1.41 31.36 -4.42
N THR A 120 1.50 31.37 -3.08
CA THR A 120 2.77 31.48 -2.35
C THR A 120 2.98 30.34 -1.36
N THR A 121 4.25 30.16 -0.95
CA THR A 121 4.63 29.18 0.09
C THR A 121 3.95 29.50 1.42
N GLU A 122 3.87 30.78 1.79
CA GLU A 122 3.24 31.25 3.03
C GLU A 122 1.75 30.90 3.06
N GLU A 123 1.05 31.08 1.94
CA GLU A 123 -0.37 30.72 1.82
C GLU A 123 -0.61 29.21 1.92
N ALA A 124 0.29 28.40 1.34
CA ALA A 124 0.21 26.95 1.42
C ALA A 124 0.34 26.46 2.85
N TRP A 125 1.32 26.99 3.60
CA TRP A 125 1.51 26.68 5.02
C TRP A 125 0.33 27.18 5.88
N ALA A 126 -0.16 28.40 5.65
CA ALA A 126 -1.34 28.90 6.35
C ALA A 126 -2.58 28.00 6.12
N ALA A 127 -2.75 27.46 4.91
CA ALA A 127 -3.81 26.52 4.60
C ALA A 127 -3.62 25.15 5.30
N ALA A 128 -2.38 24.66 5.40
CA ALA A 128 -2.04 23.45 6.14
C ALA A 128 -2.33 23.61 7.64
N ASP A 129 -1.92 24.72 8.25
CA ASP A 129 -2.20 25.04 9.66
C ASP A 129 -3.71 25.16 9.91
N ARG A 130 -4.44 25.80 8.99
CA ARG A 130 -5.90 25.90 9.08
C ARG A 130 -6.58 24.53 9.04
N LEU A 131 -6.08 23.60 8.23
CA LEU A 131 -6.64 22.24 8.12
C LEU A 131 -6.61 21.48 9.45
N ILE A 132 -5.53 21.65 10.22
CA ILE A 132 -5.35 20.98 11.51
C ILE A 132 -5.74 21.86 12.72
N SER A 133 -6.18 23.10 12.50
CA SER A 133 -6.45 24.11 13.55
C SER A 133 -7.49 23.70 14.60
N ARG A 134 -8.33 22.69 14.30
CA ARG A 134 -9.38 22.19 15.20
C ARG A 134 -8.96 20.93 15.95
N LEU A 135 -7.75 20.42 15.73
CA LEU A 135 -7.22 19.27 16.44
C LEU A 135 -6.59 19.72 17.75
N ASP A 136 -7.15 19.26 18.87
CA ASP A 136 -6.52 19.41 20.18
C ASP A 136 -5.47 18.31 20.45
N ASP A 137 -4.57 18.56 21.40
CA ASP A 137 -3.49 17.64 21.73
C ASP A 137 -3.99 16.28 22.25
N ALA A 138 -5.15 16.28 22.93
CA ALA A 138 -5.76 15.06 23.43
C ALA A 138 -6.23 14.15 22.29
N THR A 139 -6.83 14.74 21.26
CA THR A 139 -7.28 14.05 20.04
C THR A 139 -6.09 13.50 19.28
N ILE A 140 -5.02 14.30 19.11
CA ILE A 140 -3.78 13.84 18.46
C ILE A 140 -3.17 12.67 19.23
N ALA A 141 -3.02 12.79 20.55
CA ALA A 141 -2.46 11.72 21.38
C ALA A 141 -3.32 10.44 21.35
N SER A 142 -4.64 10.58 21.35
CA SER A 142 -5.58 9.45 21.22
C SER A 142 -5.41 8.74 19.88
N ALA A 143 -5.38 9.49 18.78
CA ALA A 143 -5.16 8.94 17.44
C ALA A 143 -3.81 8.22 17.32
N GLN A 144 -2.73 8.80 17.86
CA GLN A 144 -1.40 8.17 17.86
C GLN A 144 -1.38 6.85 18.64
N LYS A 145 -2.09 6.76 19.79
CA LYS A 145 -2.23 5.50 20.54
C LYS A 145 -2.95 4.42 19.73
N VAL A 146 -3.93 4.81 18.92
CA VAL A 146 -4.62 3.86 18.04
C VAL A 146 -3.69 3.38 16.93
N PHE A 147 -2.99 4.29 16.25
CA PHE A 147 -2.05 3.94 15.18
C PHE A 147 -0.89 3.08 15.67
N ALA A 148 -0.35 3.33 16.87
CA ALA A 148 0.73 2.53 17.46
C ALA A 148 0.33 1.08 17.75
N ARG A 149 -0.98 0.78 17.87
CA ARG A 149 -1.50 -0.57 18.05
C ARG A 149 -1.74 -1.30 16.72
N MET A 150 -1.62 -0.62 15.59
CA MET A 150 -1.82 -1.21 14.28
C MET A 150 -0.55 -1.94 13.82
N ASP A 151 -0.74 -3.08 13.16
CA ASP A 151 0.32 -3.93 12.60
C ASP A 151 0.75 -3.47 11.19
N SER A 152 0.71 -2.16 10.93
CA SER A 152 1.01 -1.58 9.62
C SER A 152 2.38 -0.90 9.64
N VAL A 153 3.35 -1.50 8.95
CA VAL A 153 4.71 -0.95 8.79
C VAL A 153 4.66 0.42 8.10
N GLY A 154 3.80 0.60 7.09
CA GLY A 154 3.64 1.88 6.40
C GLY A 154 3.14 2.98 7.34
N GLN A 155 2.14 2.67 8.16
CA GLN A 155 1.62 3.62 9.15
C GLN A 155 2.69 3.98 10.19
N ALA A 156 3.44 2.99 10.68
CA ALA A 156 4.51 3.22 11.65
C ALA A 156 5.59 4.16 11.10
N ARG A 157 5.99 3.98 9.83
CA ARG A 157 6.93 4.89 9.15
C ARG A 157 6.38 6.30 9.02
N MET A 158 5.12 6.46 8.59
CA MET A 158 4.49 7.77 8.48
C MET A 158 4.41 8.50 9.83
N SER A 159 4.01 7.80 10.90
CA SER A 159 3.99 8.37 12.25
C SER A 159 5.39 8.77 12.73
N ALA A 160 6.43 8.01 12.36
CA ALA A 160 7.80 8.30 12.76
C ALA A 160 8.36 9.57 12.12
N LEU A 161 7.85 10.01 10.97
CA LEU A 161 8.31 11.22 10.28
C LEU A 161 8.09 12.49 11.11
N HIS A 162 6.95 12.58 11.82
CA HIS A 162 6.59 13.77 12.58
C HIS A 162 6.51 13.51 14.10
N GLY A 163 6.46 12.25 14.54
CA GLY A 163 6.44 11.87 15.95
C GLY A 163 5.22 12.40 16.72
N GLY A 164 4.11 12.66 16.02
CA GLY A 164 2.93 13.31 16.60
C GLY A 164 3.06 14.82 16.80
N ASN A 165 4.17 15.44 16.41
CA ASN A 165 4.40 16.87 16.60
C ASN A 165 3.98 17.68 15.36
N ARG A 166 3.00 18.57 15.55
CA ARG A 166 2.49 19.46 14.49
C ARG A 166 3.52 20.49 13.97
N ALA A 167 4.58 20.75 14.73
CA ALA A 167 5.67 21.62 14.30
C ALA A 167 6.73 20.90 13.44
N LYS A 168 6.58 19.59 13.20
CA LYS A 168 7.52 18.75 12.44
C LYS A 168 6.83 18.07 11.26
N LEU A 169 6.09 18.85 10.47
CA LEU A 169 5.35 18.35 9.32
C LEU A 169 6.13 18.46 8.00
N GLU A 170 7.25 19.19 8.01
CA GLU A 170 8.16 19.24 6.87
C GLU A 170 9.06 17.99 6.85
N ILE A 171 9.01 17.27 5.73
CA ILE A 171 9.69 15.97 5.55
C ILE A 171 10.81 16.09 4.51
N ALA A 172 10.69 17.03 3.58
CA ALA A 172 11.71 17.43 2.61
C ALA A 172 11.46 18.90 2.23
N PRO A 173 12.51 19.67 1.91
CA PRO A 173 12.34 21.03 1.40
C PRO A 173 11.61 21.01 0.06
N ASN A 174 10.89 22.09 -0.24
CA ASN A 174 10.32 22.37 -1.55
C ASN A 174 11.42 22.60 -2.61
#